data_AF-A0A931QUU0-F1
#
_entry.id   AF-A0A931QUU0-F1
#
_cell.length_a   1.000
_cell.length_b   1.000
_cell.length_c   1.000
_cell.angle_alpha   90.00
_cell.angle_beta   90.00
_cell.angle_gamma   90.00
#
_symmetry.space_group_name_H-M   'P 1'
#
loop_
_entity.id
_entity.type
_entity.pdbx_description
1 polymer ?
#
loop_
_entity_poly.entity_id
_entity_poly.type
_entity_poly.pdbx_seq_one_letter_code
_entity_poly.pdbx_strand_id
1 'polypeptide(L)'
;MHYFKNKIFLCAAFGVAAAAAAIPLSVFAACGFHNVSGYVWSRNTGWVSLNCNAGGTVDYGLGIDFESGDATELVTGYAWSSNLGWLNFQPSGPYPTWGSVPASAATFYRNVGGSPTTTAGSIRGWAKWEALGANGWMVMGPITISSTDYGVAIGADRLFSGWSWNGGDNLDADPEPERGDGWVLWDSVASGGGASVLAHWFEALYGDIYSGGSIGALFSPPLNRYNATYLIQANGTIEPVAIQSKGGSLAPFLSESFDSLAIPDTANNYRGTLGWLDKAGMIAGRYGTPESALPVGSSILLNGKVYYYTGDLTISSALTLNKGTGTQKGSGTIVVDGNLNINADLAYQSGAVSSRIDNLPSVAWIVKGNIVINPAVRNLAGVFYSEGTVSTGTTGSVLSDVPLRIDGIFIANRINLQRVFADATQEPSEQIIFDGRAVINPPPGLADIAKGLPTLRETRP
;
A
#
# COMPACT_ATOMS: atom_id res chain seq x y z
N MET A 1 -81.77 33.37 16.85
CA MET A 1 -82.03 33.78 18.25
C MET A 1 -80.76 33.49 19.03
N HIS A 2 -80.14 34.56 19.55
CA HIS A 2 -78.93 34.70 20.38
C HIS A 2 -78.23 33.42 20.91
N TYR A 3 -76.90 33.27 20.84
CA TYR A 3 -75.94 34.07 21.62
C TYR A 3 -74.51 34.06 21.03
N PHE A 4 -73.79 35.13 21.35
CA PHE A 4 -72.52 35.60 20.82
C PHE A 4 -71.33 35.26 21.77
N LYS A 5 -70.12 35.19 21.18
CA LYS A 5 -68.79 35.63 21.71
C LYS A 5 -67.84 34.64 22.43
N ASN A 6 -66.70 34.48 21.75
CA ASN A 6 -65.31 34.70 22.20
C ASN A 6 -64.64 33.66 23.13
N LYS A 7 -63.60 32.98 22.62
CA LYS A 7 -62.17 33.30 22.91
C LYS A 7 -61.19 32.25 22.34
N ILE A 8 -60.11 32.72 21.68
CA ILE A 8 -58.72 32.19 21.65
C ILE A 8 -58.54 30.90 20.78
N PHE A 9 -57.82 30.82 19.64
CA PHE A 9 -56.57 31.42 19.14
C PHE A 9 -55.35 31.24 20.07
N LEU A 10 -54.88 30.01 20.26
CA LEU A 10 -53.46 29.57 20.23
C LEU A 10 -53.31 28.09 20.65
N CYS A 11 -52.20 27.49 20.23
CA CYS A 11 -51.65 26.16 20.59
C CYS A 11 -52.16 24.98 19.73
N ALA A 12 -51.51 24.71 18.60
CA ALA A 12 -50.25 23.94 18.48
C ALA A 12 -50.51 22.44 18.34
N ALA A 13 -50.49 22.01 17.07
CA ALA A 13 -49.68 20.91 16.58
C ALA A 13 -49.40 19.76 17.58
N PHE A 14 -50.31 18.81 17.72
CA PHE A 14 -49.97 17.43 18.13
C PHE A 14 -51.12 16.53 17.71
N GLY A 15 -50.98 15.84 16.58
CA GLY A 15 -52.05 14.97 16.10
C GLY A 15 -51.86 14.35 14.73
N VAL A 16 -50.64 14.25 14.23
CA VAL A 16 -50.30 13.24 13.22
C VAL A 16 -49.27 12.36 13.90
N ALA A 17 -49.75 11.35 14.62
CA ALA A 17 -48.91 10.27 15.11
C ALA A 17 -48.36 9.57 13.86
N ALA A 18 -47.17 10.00 13.45
CA ALA A 18 -46.31 9.27 12.56
C ALA A 18 -46.04 7.92 13.23
N ALA A 19 -46.81 6.90 12.84
CA ALA A 19 -46.34 5.52 12.91
C ALA A 19 -45.22 5.39 11.87
N ALA A 20 -44.09 6.07 12.12
CA ALA A 20 -42.83 5.68 11.55
C ALA A 20 -42.57 4.30 12.12
N ALA A 21 -42.78 3.27 11.30
CA ALA A 21 -42.21 1.97 11.55
C ALA A 21 -40.72 2.20 11.81
N ALA A 22 -40.32 2.15 13.07
CA ALA A 22 -38.93 2.02 13.45
C ALA A 22 -38.54 0.62 12.98
N ILE A 23 -38.23 0.50 11.69
CA ILE A 23 -37.44 -0.61 11.19
C ILE A 23 -36.14 -0.47 11.97
N PRO A 24 -35.78 -1.42 12.85
CA PRO A 24 -34.48 -1.37 13.48
C PRO A 24 -33.46 -1.40 12.33
N LEU A 25 -32.81 -0.26 12.08
CA LEU A 25 -31.58 -0.26 11.32
C LEU A 25 -30.61 -1.07 12.18
N SER A 26 -30.43 -2.33 11.82
CA SER A 26 -29.27 -3.09 12.25
C SER A 26 -28.05 -2.34 11.74
N VAL A 27 -27.46 -1.52 12.61
CA VAL A 27 -26.11 -1.01 12.42
C VAL A 27 -25.22 -2.23 12.58
N PHE A 28 -24.96 -2.93 11.48
CA PHE A 28 -23.88 -3.91 11.45
C PHE A 28 -22.59 -3.15 11.75
N ALA A 29 -21.81 -3.65 12.71
CA ALA A 29 -20.46 -3.12 12.90
C ALA A 29 -19.71 -3.31 11.58
N ALA A 30 -19.19 -2.22 11.01
CA ALA A 30 -18.31 -2.33 9.86
C ALA A 30 -17.09 -3.15 10.28
N CYS A 31 -16.62 -4.04 9.41
CA CYS A 31 -15.40 -4.80 9.66
C CYS A 31 -14.22 -3.84 9.84
N GLY A 32 -13.52 -3.95 10.95
CA GLY A 32 -12.28 -3.22 11.22
C GLY A 32 -11.15 -3.75 10.36
N PHE A 33 -10.02 -3.03 10.32
CA PHE A 33 -8.82 -3.56 9.69
C PHE A 33 -8.16 -4.56 10.62
N HIS A 34 -7.92 -5.76 10.09
CA HIS A 34 -7.15 -6.83 10.71
C HIS A 34 -6.10 -7.27 9.70
N ASN A 35 -4.83 -7.30 10.11
CA ASN A 35 -3.73 -7.50 9.17
C ASN A 35 -3.47 -8.96 8.82
N VAL A 36 -4.29 -9.90 9.31
CA VAL A 36 -4.36 -11.26 8.80
C VAL A 36 -5.67 -11.45 8.07
N SER A 37 -5.61 -12.06 6.89
CA SER A 37 -6.76 -12.24 6.01
C SER A 37 -6.83 -13.66 5.45
N GLY A 38 -7.96 -13.97 4.83
CA GLY A 38 -8.20 -15.27 4.20
C GLY A 38 -8.81 -16.28 5.15
N TYR A 39 -8.66 -17.55 4.79
CA TYR A 39 -9.23 -18.69 5.47
C TYR A 39 -8.19 -19.77 5.72
N VAL A 40 -8.46 -20.58 6.74
CA VAL A 40 -7.79 -21.86 6.98
C VAL A 40 -8.84 -22.97 6.96
N TRP A 41 -8.40 -24.21 6.78
CA TRP A 41 -9.32 -25.32 6.56
C TRP A 41 -9.03 -26.49 7.50
N SER A 42 -10.10 -27.02 8.09
CA SER A 42 -10.11 -28.29 8.82
C SER A 42 -11.03 -29.29 8.13
N ARG A 43 -10.68 -30.57 8.20
CA ARG A 43 -11.58 -31.63 7.73
C ARG A 43 -12.85 -31.76 8.59
N ASN A 44 -12.76 -31.43 9.88
CA ASN A 44 -13.87 -31.62 10.83
C ASN A 44 -14.73 -30.35 10.93
N THR A 45 -14.11 -29.17 10.91
CA THR A 45 -14.82 -27.88 11.02
C THR A 45 -15.07 -27.21 9.66
N GLY A 46 -14.33 -27.56 8.62
CA GLY A 46 -14.40 -26.86 7.33
C GLY A 46 -13.63 -25.53 7.37
N TRP A 47 -14.16 -24.52 6.68
CA TRP A 47 -13.52 -23.22 6.58
C TRP A 47 -13.60 -22.44 7.89
N VAL A 48 -12.48 -21.82 8.23
CA VAL A 48 -12.33 -20.89 9.35
C VAL A 48 -11.82 -19.57 8.79
N SER A 49 -12.63 -18.52 8.93
CA SER A 49 -12.34 -17.17 8.46
C SER A 49 -11.45 -16.43 9.46
N LEU A 50 -10.36 -15.84 8.98
CA LEU A 50 -9.40 -15.12 9.83
C LEU A 50 -9.73 -13.64 10.02
N ASN A 51 -10.71 -13.09 9.29
CA ASN A 51 -11.24 -11.76 9.51
C ASN A 51 -12.66 -11.56 8.93
N CYS A 52 -13.35 -10.53 9.37
CA CYS A 52 -14.71 -10.22 8.95
C CYS A 52 -14.82 -9.75 7.49
N ASN A 53 -13.72 -9.37 6.84
CA ASN A 53 -13.70 -9.03 5.41
C ASN A 53 -14.01 -10.24 4.53
N ALA A 54 -13.93 -11.45 5.09
CA ALA A 54 -14.35 -12.68 4.44
C ALA A 54 -15.88 -12.91 4.46
N GLY A 55 -16.71 -11.93 4.87
CA GLY A 55 -18.18 -12.04 4.85
C GLY A 55 -18.85 -12.14 6.22
N GLY A 56 -18.17 -11.63 7.26
CA GLY A 56 -18.71 -11.51 8.62
C GLY A 56 -19.76 -10.41 8.76
N THR A 57 -20.65 -10.54 9.75
CA THR A 57 -21.66 -9.50 10.11
C THR A 57 -21.29 -8.72 11.37
N VAL A 58 -20.17 -9.07 12.00
CA VAL A 58 -19.59 -8.43 13.18
C VAL A 58 -18.09 -8.23 12.94
N ASP A 59 -17.50 -7.24 13.60
CA ASP A 59 -16.06 -7.01 13.54
C ASP A 59 -15.29 -8.11 14.28
N TYR A 60 -14.44 -8.84 13.56
CA TYR A 60 -13.49 -9.81 14.09
C TYR A 60 -12.32 -9.96 13.12
N GLY A 61 -11.18 -10.37 13.66
CA GLY A 61 -10.06 -10.81 12.84
C GLY A 61 -8.80 -10.94 13.67
N LEU A 62 -7.72 -11.34 13.01
CA LEU A 62 -6.42 -11.47 13.67
C LEU A 62 -5.50 -10.29 13.38
N GLY A 63 -4.80 -9.84 14.43
CA GLY A 63 -3.81 -8.77 14.37
C GLY A 63 -2.45 -9.22 14.92
N ILE A 64 -1.37 -8.89 14.22
CA ILE A 64 0.03 -9.12 14.65
C ILE A 64 0.83 -7.83 14.39
N ASP A 65 1.46 -7.24 15.40
CA ASP A 65 2.23 -6.00 15.21
C ASP A 65 3.63 -6.27 14.66
N PHE A 66 3.75 -6.44 13.34
CA PHE A 66 5.06 -6.67 12.70
C PHE A 66 5.97 -5.44 12.71
N GLU A 67 5.44 -4.24 12.98
CA GLU A 67 6.18 -2.97 12.94
C GLU A 67 6.92 -2.66 14.25
N SER A 68 6.54 -3.31 15.36
CA SER A 68 7.19 -3.16 16.68
C SER A 68 8.70 -3.43 16.63
N GLY A 69 9.14 -4.31 15.74
CA GLY A 69 10.52 -4.79 15.68
C GLY A 69 10.84 -5.90 16.69
N ASP A 70 9.90 -6.25 17.57
CA ASP A 70 10.17 -7.20 18.65
C ASP A 70 10.34 -8.63 18.13
N ALA A 71 11.08 -9.43 18.92
CA ALA A 71 11.32 -10.83 18.61
C ALA A 71 10.06 -11.70 18.74
N THR A 72 9.09 -11.24 19.54
CA THR A 72 7.84 -11.95 19.80
C THR A 72 6.67 -10.98 19.84
N GLU A 73 5.56 -11.37 19.23
CA GLU A 73 4.34 -10.55 19.16
C GLU A 73 3.10 -11.37 19.45
N LEU A 74 2.14 -10.81 20.19
CA LEU A 74 0.89 -11.52 20.44
C LEU A 74 0.05 -11.57 19.18
N VAL A 75 -0.53 -12.75 18.89
CA VAL A 75 -1.60 -12.84 17.90
C VAL A 75 -2.89 -12.46 18.58
N THR A 76 -3.46 -11.33 18.17
CA THR A 76 -4.66 -10.75 18.79
C THR A 76 -5.93 -11.16 18.06
N GLY A 77 -7.06 -11.12 18.77
CA GLY A 77 -8.39 -11.23 18.17
C GLY A 77 -8.93 -12.65 17.99
N TYR A 78 -9.89 -12.79 17.06
CA TYR A 78 -10.70 -14.00 16.88
C TYR A 78 -10.82 -14.36 15.41
N ALA A 79 -10.88 -15.67 15.14
CA ALA A 79 -11.32 -16.23 13.88
C ALA A 79 -12.71 -16.89 14.03
N TRP A 80 -13.40 -17.14 12.93
CA TRP A 80 -14.79 -17.61 12.93
C TRP A 80 -15.02 -18.77 11.98
N SER A 81 -15.78 -19.77 12.43
CA SER A 81 -16.35 -20.79 11.56
C SER A 81 -17.85 -20.92 11.79
N SER A 82 -18.62 -21.13 10.72
CA SER A 82 -20.05 -21.42 10.82
C SER A 82 -20.35 -22.74 11.55
N ASN A 83 -19.37 -23.66 11.60
CA ASN A 83 -19.57 -25.01 12.13
C ASN A 83 -19.14 -25.13 13.60
N LEU A 84 -18.10 -24.40 14.01
CA LEU A 84 -17.54 -24.52 15.38
C LEU A 84 -17.53 -23.19 16.16
N GLY A 85 -17.94 -22.08 15.54
CA GLY A 85 -18.08 -20.78 16.20
C GLY A 85 -16.77 -20.00 16.29
N TRP A 86 -16.48 -19.44 17.46
CA TRP A 86 -15.33 -18.56 17.68
C TRP A 86 -14.06 -19.34 18.05
N LEU A 87 -12.97 -19.01 17.35
CA LEU A 87 -11.61 -19.41 17.70
C LEU A 87 -10.87 -18.19 18.26
N ASN A 88 -10.53 -18.25 19.54
CA ASN A 88 -9.87 -17.18 20.28
C ASN A 88 -8.35 -17.34 20.23
N PHE A 89 -7.61 -16.31 19.81
CA PHE A 89 -6.14 -16.34 19.78
C PHE A 89 -5.50 -15.76 21.04
N GLN A 90 -6.29 -15.15 21.93
CA GLN A 90 -5.87 -14.65 23.24
C GLN A 90 -6.69 -15.25 24.39
N PRO A 91 -6.83 -16.59 24.47
CA PRO A 91 -7.56 -17.22 25.56
C PRO A 91 -6.82 -17.03 26.88
N SER A 92 -7.55 -16.81 27.96
CA SER A 92 -6.97 -16.86 29.30
C SER A 92 -6.60 -18.29 29.68
N GLY A 93 -5.45 -18.48 30.33
CA GLY A 93 -5.02 -19.76 30.88
C GLY A 93 -5.92 -20.30 32.00
N PRO A 94 -5.56 -21.45 32.60
CA PRO A 94 -4.29 -22.16 32.43
C PRO A 94 -4.16 -22.84 31.06
N TYR A 95 -2.98 -22.76 30.46
CA TYR A 95 -2.68 -23.39 29.18
C TYR A 95 -2.31 -24.87 29.39
N PRO A 96 -2.67 -25.77 28.46
CA PRO A 96 -2.24 -27.16 28.52
C PRO A 96 -0.71 -27.29 28.39
N THR A 97 -0.18 -28.38 28.93
CA THR A 97 1.22 -28.75 28.78
C THR A 97 1.39 -29.68 27.59
N TRP A 98 2.17 -29.28 26.58
CA TRP A 98 2.42 -30.10 25.39
C TRP A 98 3.85 -29.94 24.92
N GLY A 99 4.66 -31.00 24.99
CA GLY A 99 6.03 -31.00 24.45
C GLY A 99 6.83 -29.75 24.83
N SER A 100 7.31 -29.02 23.82
CA SER A 100 8.03 -27.74 23.96
C SER A 100 7.16 -26.50 23.67
N VAL A 101 5.84 -26.66 23.60
CA VAL A 101 4.90 -25.56 23.34
C VAL A 101 4.90 -24.59 24.53
N PRO A 102 5.11 -23.29 24.31
CA PRO A 102 5.03 -22.29 25.37
C PRO A 102 3.64 -22.29 26.04
N ALA A 103 3.61 -22.18 27.36
CA ALA A 103 2.37 -22.00 28.13
C ALA A 103 1.88 -20.54 28.02
N SER A 104 1.54 -20.12 26.80
CA SER A 104 1.06 -18.79 26.46
C SER A 104 -0.03 -18.85 25.38
N ALA A 105 -0.76 -17.75 25.23
CA ALA A 105 -1.60 -17.53 24.06
C ALA A 105 -0.77 -17.56 22.77
N ALA A 106 -1.45 -17.66 21.63
CA ALA A 106 -0.83 -17.67 20.32
C ALA A 106 0.06 -16.42 20.16
N THR A 107 1.35 -16.68 19.92
CA THR A 107 2.40 -15.65 19.86
C THR A 107 3.24 -15.91 18.63
N PHE A 108 3.41 -14.89 17.80
CA PHE A 108 4.36 -14.89 16.70
C PHE A 108 5.79 -14.80 17.26
N TYR A 109 6.68 -15.66 16.75
CA TYR A 109 8.11 -15.68 17.03
C TYR A 109 8.85 -15.42 15.73
N ARG A 110 9.55 -14.30 15.68
CA ARG A 110 10.39 -13.92 14.55
C ARG A 110 11.56 -14.88 14.41
N ASN A 111 11.96 -15.17 13.16
CA ASN A 111 13.14 -15.99 12.91
C ASN A 111 14.40 -15.32 13.47
N VAL A 112 15.26 -16.12 14.11
CA VAL A 112 16.55 -15.64 14.65
C VAL A 112 17.40 -15.10 13.51
N GLY A 113 17.89 -13.85 13.66
CA GLY A 113 18.67 -13.18 12.62
C GLY A 113 17.84 -12.62 11.45
N GLY A 114 16.51 -12.72 11.50
CA GLY A 114 15.62 -12.05 10.54
C GLY A 114 15.60 -10.53 10.74
N SER A 115 15.19 -9.79 9.70
CA SER A 115 14.98 -8.34 9.82
C SER A 115 13.90 -8.04 10.88
N PRO A 116 14.04 -6.97 11.69
CA PRO A 116 13.01 -6.54 12.63
C PRO A 116 11.63 -6.31 11.99
N THR A 117 11.56 -6.12 10.68
CA THR A 117 10.32 -5.77 9.95
C THR A 117 9.79 -6.91 9.09
N THR A 118 10.45 -8.07 9.09
CA THR A 118 10.01 -9.24 8.29
C THR A 118 8.71 -9.85 8.83
N THR A 119 7.91 -10.45 7.98
CA THR A 119 6.81 -11.34 8.40
C THR A 119 7.27 -12.77 8.66
N ALA A 120 8.53 -13.10 8.33
CA ALA A 120 9.04 -14.46 8.44
C ALA A 120 9.20 -14.91 9.90
N GLY A 121 8.47 -15.96 10.28
CA GLY A 121 8.50 -16.51 11.64
C GLY A 121 7.56 -17.70 11.85
N SER A 122 7.31 -18.03 13.11
CA SER A 122 6.44 -19.13 13.54
C SER A 122 5.43 -18.66 14.58
N ILE A 123 4.20 -19.18 14.56
CA ILE A 123 3.23 -18.95 15.64
C ILE A 123 3.32 -20.11 16.61
N ARG A 124 3.50 -19.80 17.90
CA ARG A 124 3.62 -20.78 18.97
C ARG A 124 2.65 -20.51 20.10
N GLY A 125 2.41 -21.51 20.94
CA GLY A 125 1.46 -21.44 22.04
C GLY A 125 0.07 -21.90 21.62
N TRP A 126 -0.96 -21.30 22.21
CA TRP A 126 -2.33 -21.83 22.19
C TRP A 126 -3.38 -20.83 21.70
N ALA A 127 -4.26 -21.31 20.83
CA ALA A 127 -5.57 -20.73 20.56
C ALA A 127 -6.67 -21.62 21.18
N LYS A 128 -7.93 -21.18 21.17
CA LYS A 128 -9.02 -21.95 21.78
C LYS A 128 -10.36 -21.81 21.04
N TRP A 129 -10.94 -22.94 20.67
CA TRP A 129 -12.34 -23.05 20.25
C TRP A 129 -13.27 -22.88 21.45
N GLU A 130 -14.02 -21.78 21.48
CA GLU A 130 -14.86 -21.43 22.64
C GLU A 130 -16.02 -22.43 22.80
N ALA A 131 -16.58 -22.91 21.69
CA ALA A 131 -17.69 -23.87 21.71
C ALA A 131 -17.33 -25.24 22.33
N LEU A 132 -16.05 -25.61 22.32
CA LEU A 132 -15.56 -26.89 22.83
C LEU A 132 -15.16 -26.84 24.31
N GLY A 133 -15.25 -25.67 24.95
CA GLY A 133 -14.97 -25.51 26.38
C GLY A 133 -13.58 -26.00 26.76
N ALA A 134 -13.50 -26.96 27.69
CA ALA A 134 -12.23 -27.52 28.17
C ALA A 134 -11.43 -28.26 27.08
N ASN A 135 -12.11 -28.78 26.05
CA ASN A 135 -11.48 -29.53 24.95
C ASN A 135 -11.09 -28.63 23.77
N GLY A 136 -11.33 -27.33 23.85
CA GLY A 136 -11.14 -26.41 22.72
C GLY A 136 -9.71 -25.98 22.45
N TRP A 137 -8.74 -26.41 23.25
CA TRP A 137 -7.35 -25.95 23.13
C TRP A 137 -6.69 -26.41 21.83
N MET A 138 -6.26 -25.45 21.03
CA MET A 138 -5.60 -25.67 19.75
C MET A 138 -4.14 -25.25 19.86
N VAL A 139 -3.23 -26.19 19.63
CA VAL A 139 -1.79 -25.90 19.58
C VAL A 139 -1.46 -25.26 18.23
N MET A 140 -0.78 -24.12 18.28
CA MET A 140 -0.31 -23.40 17.09
C MET A 140 1.07 -23.87 16.65
N GLY A 141 1.92 -24.26 17.60
CA GLY A 141 3.29 -24.67 17.35
C GLY A 141 4.17 -24.53 18.59
N PRO A 142 5.38 -25.11 18.57
CA PRO A 142 5.84 -26.09 17.59
C PRO A 142 5.07 -27.42 17.70
N ILE A 143 4.92 -28.13 16.57
CA ILE A 143 4.33 -29.48 16.50
C ILE A 143 5.36 -30.40 15.83
N THR A 144 6.27 -30.96 16.64
CA THR A 144 7.38 -31.76 16.13
C THR A 144 7.01 -33.24 15.99
N ILE A 145 7.02 -33.75 14.76
CA ILE A 145 6.83 -35.17 14.44
C ILE A 145 8.07 -35.65 13.70
N SER A 146 8.73 -36.69 14.22
CA SER A 146 9.96 -37.26 13.62
C SER A 146 10.99 -36.19 13.24
N SER A 147 11.28 -35.26 14.16
CA SER A 147 12.20 -34.11 14.01
C SER A 147 11.80 -33.00 13.02
N THR A 148 10.62 -33.09 12.41
CA THR A 148 10.06 -32.03 11.56
C THR A 148 9.02 -31.25 12.33
N ASP A 149 9.13 -29.91 12.36
CA ASP A 149 8.10 -29.03 12.94
C ASP A 149 7.02 -28.74 11.89
N TYR A 150 5.80 -29.14 12.19
CA TYR A 150 4.61 -28.92 11.36
C TYR A 150 3.78 -27.73 11.83
N GLY A 151 4.20 -27.01 12.88
CA GLY A 151 3.48 -25.87 13.42
C GLY A 151 3.27 -24.74 12.41
N VAL A 152 2.44 -23.77 12.79
CA VAL A 152 2.09 -22.64 11.93
C VAL A 152 3.28 -21.72 11.73
N ALA A 153 3.59 -21.41 10.47
CA ALA A 153 4.66 -20.52 10.07
C ALA A 153 4.17 -19.47 9.08
N ILE A 154 4.86 -18.32 9.06
CA ILE A 154 4.62 -17.22 8.13
C ILE A 154 5.91 -17.00 7.34
N GLY A 155 5.81 -16.90 6.02
CA GLY A 155 6.92 -16.58 5.13
C GLY A 155 7.17 -15.08 5.01
N ALA A 156 8.34 -14.71 4.46
CA ALA A 156 8.64 -13.32 4.10
C ALA A 156 7.74 -12.79 2.97
N ASP A 157 7.17 -13.69 2.17
CA ASP A 157 6.15 -13.44 1.15
C ASP A 157 4.75 -13.21 1.71
N ARG A 158 4.63 -13.09 3.05
CA ARG A 158 3.40 -12.83 3.82
C ARG A 158 2.43 -14.01 3.87
N LEU A 159 2.86 -15.18 3.42
CA LEU A 159 1.99 -16.35 3.30
C LEU A 159 2.13 -17.26 4.51
N PHE A 160 1.00 -17.81 4.97
CA PHE A 160 0.99 -18.81 6.01
C PHE A 160 1.25 -20.21 5.43
N SER A 161 1.86 -21.06 6.25
CA SER A 161 2.15 -22.47 6.00
C SER A 161 2.03 -23.30 7.29
N GLY A 162 1.94 -24.62 7.15
CA GLY A 162 1.95 -25.55 8.28
C GLY A 162 0.55 -25.89 8.81
N TRP A 163 0.50 -26.33 10.06
CA TRP A 163 -0.67 -26.92 10.68
C TRP A 163 -0.83 -26.51 12.14
N SER A 164 -2.08 -26.39 12.58
CA SER A 164 -2.44 -26.38 14.00
C SER A 164 -3.26 -27.62 14.35
N TRP A 165 -3.30 -28.00 15.63
CA TRP A 165 -3.95 -29.24 16.08
C TRP A 165 -4.86 -29.02 17.29
N ASN A 166 -6.05 -29.63 17.27
CA ASN A 166 -6.95 -29.73 18.41
C ASN A 166 -7.53 -31.14 18.51
N GLY A 167 -7.01 -31.99 19.40
CA GLY A 167 -7.50 -33.38 19.49
C GLY A 167 -6.85 -34.24 20.56
N GLY A 168 -6.39 -33.67 21.68
CA GLY A 168 -5.79 -34.41 22.80
C GLY A 168 -4.28 -34.69 22.65
N ASP A 169 -3.65 -35.06 23.77
CA ASP A 169 -2.18 -35.10 24.00
C ASP A 169 -1.38 -36.13 23.17
N ASN A 170 -2.05 -36.94 22.35
CA ASN A 170 -1.41 -38.04 21.61
C ASN A 170 -1.77 -38.01 20.12
N LEU A 171 -0.91 -37.40 19.31
CA LEU A 171 -1.06 -37.31 17.85
C LEU A 171 -1.08 -38.67 17.13
N ASP A 172 -0.48 -39.72 17.73
CA ASP A 172 -0.19 -40.99 17.05
C ASP A 172 -0.98 -42.19 17.60
N ALA A 173 -1.66 -42.08 18.76
CA ALA A 173 -2.37 -43.21 19.37
C ALA A 173 -3.60 -42.83 20.20
N ASP A 174 -4.39 -41.85 19.75
CA ASP A 174 -5.69 -41.60 20.37
C ASP A 174 -6.78 -42.56 19.81
N PRO A 175 -7.40 -43.42 20.64
CA PRO A 175 -8.62 -44.15 20.27
C PRO A 175 -9.86 -43.25 20.13
N GLU A 176 -9.78 -41.96 20.49
CA GLU A 176 -10.88 -40.98 20.43
C GLU A 176 -10.53 -39.76 19.54
N PRO A 177 -10.29 -39.93 18.22
CA PRO A 177 -9.97 -38.84 17.28
C PRO A 177 -11.08 -37.78 17.11
N GLU A 178 -12.15 -37.85 17.89
CA GLU A 178 -13.39 -37.06 17.76
C GLU A 178 -13.54 -35.96 18.82
N ARG A 179 -12.55 -35.78 19.72
CA ARG A 179 -12.60 -34.77 20.80
C ARG A 179 -12.10 -33.37 20.40
N GLY A 180 -12.28 -32.97 19.14
CA GLY A 180 -11.86 -31.65 18.68
C GLY A 180 -11.98 -31.41 17.18
N ASP A 181 -11.42 -30.29 16.74
CA ASP A 181 -11.31 -29.85 15.35
C ASP A 181 -10.31 -30.68 14.52
N GLY A 182 -9.39 -31.37 15.18
CA GLY A 182 -8.32 -32.13 14.55
C GLY A 182 -7.26 -31.23 13.91
N TRP A 183 -6.75 -31.65 12.76
CA TRP A 183 -5.75 -30.90 11.99
C TRP A 183 -6.39 -29.75 11.22
N VAL A 184 -5.85 -28.56 11.41
CA VAL A 184 -6.21 -27.36 10.65
C VAL A 184 -5.03 -26.96 9.78
N LEU A 185 -5.26 -26.89 8.48
CA LEU A 185 -4.27 -26.52 7.46
C LEU A 185 -4.19 -25.00 7.32
N TRP A 186 -2.99 -24.47 7.51
CA TRP A 186 -2.65 -23.07 7.26
C TRP A 186 -1.93 -22.96 5.91
N ASP A 187 -2.59 -23.28 4.80
CA ASP A 187 -1.99 -23.22 3.47
C ASP A 187 -2.56 -22.07 2.64
N SER A 188 -1.68 -21.18 2.22
CA SER A 188 -1.93 -20.03 1.36
C SER A 188 -2.16 -20.39 -0.12
N VAL A 189 -1.67 -21.54 -0.60
CA VAL A 189 -1.74 -21.94 -2.02
C VAL A 189 -2.87 -22.92 -2.34
N ALA A 190 -3.63 -23.36 -1.34
CA ALA A 190 -4.84 -24.15 -1.56
C ALA A 190 -5.92 -23.28 -2.22
N SER A 191 -6.48 -23.77 -3.33
CA SER A 191 -7.44 -23.08 -4.20
C SER A 191 -8.71 -22.64 -3.46
N GLY A 192 -8.72 -21.41 -2.92
CA GLY A 192 -9.92 -20.85 -2.29
C GLY A 192 -9.77 -19.66 -1.33
N GLY A 193 -8.56 -19.12 -1.11
CA GLY A 193 -8.36 -17.92 -0.27
C GLY A 193 -7.62 -18.21 1.02
N GLY A 194 -6.43 -18.82 0.91
CA GLY A 194 -5.60 -19.16 2.06
C GLY A 194 -5.10 -17.94 2.84
N ALA A 195 -4.55 -18.21 4.03
CA ALA A 195 -4.18 -17.18 4.99
C ALA A 195 -2.97 -16.34 4.53
N SER A 196 -3.07 -15.01 4.68
CA SER A 196 -2.00 -14.07 4.35
C SER A 196 -1.97 -12.83 5.24
N VAL A 197 -0.80 -12.21 5.37
CA VAL A 197 -0.62 -10.92 6.05
C VAL A 197 -0.89 -9.77 5.07
N LEU A 198 -1.76 -8.84 5.46
CA LEU A 198 -2.00 -7.57 4.79
C LEU A 198 -1.01 -6.53 5.31
N ALA A 199 -0.19 -5.99 4.43
CA ALA A 199 0.81 -5.00 4.78
C ALA A 199 1.03 -3.99 3.65
N HIS A 200 1.39 -2.77 4.01
CA HIS A 200 1.67 -1.70 3.06
C HIS A 200 2.98 -1.96 2.31
N TRP A 201 3.04 -1.55 1.04
CA TRP A 201 4.21 -1.72 0.19
C TRP A 201 4.11 -0.81 -1.04
N PHE A 202 5.22 -0.65 -1.76
CA PHE A 202 5.24 0.17 -2.97
C PHE A 202 5.71 -0.63 -4.19
N GLU A 203 5.30 -0.16 -5.37
CA GLU A 203 5.62 -0.78 -6.66
C GLU A 203 6.07 0.28 -7.68
N ALA A 204 7.14 -0.02 -8.41
CA ALA A 204 7.61 0.72 -9.58
C ALA A 204 7.48 -0.15 -10.84
N LEU A 205 6.55 0.24 -11.72
CA LEU A 205 6.25 -0.44 -12.96
C LEU A 205 7.01 0.16 -14.15
N TYR A 206 7.54 -0.73 -14.98
CA TYR A 206 8.20 -0.42 -16.26
C TYR A 206 9.42 0.52 -16.14
N GLY A 207 10.02 0.61 -14.95
CA GLY A 207 11.21 1.43 -14.70
C GLY A 207 12.15 0.79 -13.70
N ASP A 208 13.31 1.43 -13.57
CA ASP A 208 14.33 1.12 -12.57
C ASP A 208 14.13 1.97 -11.32
N ILE A 209 14.65 1.49 -10.18
CA ILE A 209 14.80 2.27 -8.97
C ILE A 209 16.29 2.52 -8.76
N TYR A 210 16.64 3.79 -8.60
CA TYR A 210 17.99 4.22 -8.30
C TYR A 210 18.01 5.08 -7.04
N SER A 211 19.00 4.88 -6.16
CA SER A 211 19.28 5.75 -5.02
C SER A 211 20.78 6.01 -4.85
N GLY A 212 21.15 7.29 -4.66
CA GLY A 212 22.50 7.67 -4.25
C GLY A 212 22.81 7.39 -2.77
N GLY A 213 21.81 6.91 -2.01
CA GLY A 213 21.92 6.47 -0.63
C GLY A 213 21.31 5.08 -0.46
N SER A 214 20.77 4.78 0.72
CA SER A 214 20.07 3.52 0.98
C SER A 214 18.65 3.50 0.41
N ILE A 215 18.11 2.30 0.19
CA ILE A 215 16.71 2.02 -0.14
C ILE A 215 16.17 1.08 0.94
N GLY A 216 14.99 1.38 1.47
CA GLY A 216 14.35 0.55 2.48
C GLY A 216 12.83 0.52 2.32
N ALA A 217 12.23 -0.59 2.74
CA ALA A 217 10.80 -0.76 2.95
C ALA A 217 10.61 -1.68 4.15
N LEU A 218 9.51 -1.51 4.88
CA LEU A 218 9.22 -2.36 6.03
C LEU A 218 8.80 -3.76 5.59
N PHE A 219 7.99 -3.87 4.54
CA PHE A 219 7.39 -5.15 4.14
C PHE A 219 7.74 -5.55 2.71
N SER A 220 8.07 -6.83 2.52
CA SER A 220 8.28 -7.46 1.22
C SER A 220 7.00 -7.41 0.38
N PRO A 221 7.04 -7.26 -0.94
CA PRO A 221 5.84 -7.33 -1.77
C PRO A 221 5.17 -8.72 -1.64
N PRO A 222 3.85 -8.82 -1.91
CA PRO A 222 3.17 -10.11 -1.93
C PRO A 222 3.71 -11.06 -3.00
N LEU A 223 3.35 -12.34 -2.90
CA LEU A 223 3.76 -13.37 -3.87
C LEU A 223 3.47 -12.93 -5.33
N ASN A 224 4.47 -13.08 -6.20
CA ASN A 224 4.45 -12.68 -7.62
C ASN A 224 4.34 -11.15 -7.89
N ARG A 225 4.49 -10.31 -6.86
CA ARG A 225 4.67 -8.86 -7.00
C ARG A 225 6.11 -8.47 -6.61
N TYR A 226 6.54 -7.31 -7.07
CA TYR A 226 7.93 -6.85 -6.93
C TYR A 226 7.95 -5.35 -6.72
N ASN A 227 8.93 -4.81 -5.98
CA ASN A 227 9.07 -3.35 -5.82
C ASN A 227 9.51 -2.68 -7.12
N ALA A 228 10.25 -3.37 -7.99
CA ALA A 228 10.63 -2.87 -9.30
C ALA A 228 10.47 -3.92 -10.40
N THR A 229 10.11 -3.45 -11.60
CA THR A 229 10.05 -4.31 -12.81
C THR A 229 11.42 -4.71 -13.31
N TYR A 230 12.39 -3.80 -13.23
CA TYR A 230 13.73 -3.96 -13.80
C TYR A 230 14.79 -3.90 -12.70
N LEU A 231 15.63 -2.88 -12.64
CA LEU A 231 16.77 -2.82 -11.71
C LEU A 231 16.43 -2.07 -10.43
N ILE A 232 17.09 -2.45 -9.33
CA ILE A 232 17.14 -1.71 -8.08
C ILE A 232 18.61 -1.52 -7.72
N GLN A 233 19.06 -0.26 -7.74
CA GLN A 233 20.45 0.10 -7.51
C GLN A 233 20.54 1.16 -6.42
N ALA A 234 21.40 0.91 -5.44
CA ALA A 234 21.68 1.84 -4.36
C ALA A 234 23.19 1.99 -4.19
N ASN A 235 23.67 3.21 -3.98
CA ASN A 235 25.04 3.43 -3.49
C ASN A 235 25.17 3.04 -2.00
N GLY A 236 24.07 3.13 -1.25
CA GLY A 236 23.98 2.63 0.12
C GLY A 236 23.52 1.17 0.19
N THR A 237 22.89 0.83 1.31
CA THR A 237 22.28 -0.48 1.55
C THR A 237 20.87 -0.55 0.95
N ILE A 238 20.50 -1.70 0.43
CA ILE A 238 19.13 -2.06 0.06
C ILE A 238 18.67 -3.02 1.14
N GLU A 239 17.70 -2.63 1.96
CA GLU A 239 17.20 -3.51 3.02
C GLU A 239 16.60 -4.79 2.41
N PRO A 240 17.33 -5.92 2.41
CA PRO A 240 17.16 -6.93 1.36
C PRO A 240 16.01 -7.89 1.66
N VAL A 241 15.47 -7.88 2.88
CA VAL A 241 14.33 -8.73 3.23
C VAL A 241 13.06 -8.22 2.58
N ALA A 242 12.91 -6.90 2.43
CA ALA A 242 11.67 -6.27 1.96
C ALA A 242 11.70 -5.79 0.51
N ILE A 243 12.88 -5.64 -0.10
CA ILE A 243 13.00 -5.07 -1.44
C ILE A 243 13.32 -6.15 -2.47
N GLN A 244 12.48 -6.27 -3.50
CA GLN A 244 12.61 -7.27 -4.54
C GLN A 244 12.48 -6.68 -5.95
N SER A 245 13.34 -7.14 -6.87
CA SER A 245 13.21 -6.93 -8.30
C SER A 245 12.62 -8.17 -8.96
N LYS A 246 11.77 -7.97 -9.99
CA LYS A 246 11.27 -9.05 -10.84
C LYS A 246 12.39 -9.78 -11.60
N GLY A 247 13.49 -9.09 -11.91
CA GLY A 247 14.63 -9.68 -12.61
C GLY A 247 15.42 -10.67 -11.77
N GLY A 248 15.41 -10.51 -10.44
CA GLY A 248 16.07 -11.41 -9.50
C GLY A 248 16.51 -10.69 -8.21
N SER A 249 17.02 -11.47 -7.26
CA SER A 249 17.47 -10.99 -5.94
C SER A 249 18.97 -10.71 -5.85
N LEU A 250 19.69 -10.78 -6.98
CA LEU A 250 21.14 -10.62 -7.06
C LEU A 250 21.49 -9.62 -8.16
N ALA A 251 22.76 -9.18 -8.17
CA ALA A 251 23.30 -8.37 -9.24
C ALA A 251 23.09 -9.08 -10.62
N PRO A 252 22.74 -8.33 -11.68
CA PRO A 252 22.64 -6.87 -11.74
C PRO A 252 21.30 -6.29 -11.27
N PHE A 253 20.29 -7.13 -10.98
CA PHE A 253 18.91 -6.72 -10.71
C PHE A 253 18.73 -6.05 -9.35
N LEU A 254 19.53 -6.46 -8.36
CA LEU A 254 19.62 -5.84 -7.05
C LEU A 254 21.09 -5.58 -6.75
N SER A 255 21.50 -4.31 -6.68
CA SER A 255 22.90 -3.92 -6.48
C SER A 255 23.05 -2.85 -5.41
N GLU A 256 23.76 -3.18 -4.34
CA GLU A 256 24.26 -2.21 -3.35
C GLU A 256 25.63 -1.66 -3.77
N SER A 257 26.08 -0.57 -3.14
CA SER A 257 27.36 0.08 -3.43
C SER A 257 27.55 0.44 -4.92
N PHE A 258 26.47 0.72 -5.63
CA PHE A 258 26.52 1.17 -7.02
C PHE A 258 27.04 2.61 -7.08
N ASP A 259 27.83 2.95 -8.11
CA ASP A 259 28.43 4.28 -8.28
C ASP A 259 27.41 5.43 -8.15
N SER A 260 27.85 6.57 -7.58
CA SER A 260 26.97 7.71 -7.30
C SER A 260 26.39 8.35 -8.57
N LEU A 261 25.08 8.45 -8.67
CA LEU A 261 24.36 9.22 -9.68
C LEU A 261 24.31 10.68 -9.23
N ALA A 262 24.94 11.56 -9.99
CA ALA A 262 24.77 12.99 -9.79
C ALA A 262 23.38 13.39 -10.33
N ILE A 263 22.49 13.82 -9.46
CA ILE A 263 21.20 14.41 -9.86
C ILE A 263 21.47 15.85 -10.30
N PRO A 264 20.96 16.31 -11.46
CA PRO A 264 21.00 17.73 -11.84
C PRO A 264 20.51 18.59 -10.67
N ASP A 265 21.21 19.63 -10.24
CA ASP A 265 20.83 20.55 -9.16
C ASP A 265 21.51 21.92 -9.29
N THR A 266 21.26 22.84 -8.36
CA THR A 266 21.92 24.15 -8.37
C THR A 266 23.45 24.04 -8.26
N ALA A 267 23.99 23.06 -7.53
CA ALA A 267 25.42 22.92 -7.28
C ALA A 267 26.21 22.47 -8.52
N ASN A 268 25.60 21.66 -9.39
CA ASN A 268 26.20 21.16 -10.62
C ASN A 268 25.69 21.87 -11.89
N ASN A 269 25.07 23.04 -11.74
CA ASN A 269 24.47 23.81 -12.84
C ASN A 269 23.44 22.99 -13.65
N TYR A 270 22.66 22.19 -12.93
CA TYR A 270 21.61 21.32 -13.46
C TYR A 270 22.12 20.28 -14.47
N ARG A 271 23.32 19.76 -14.24
CA ARG A 271 23.94 18.69 -15.05
C ARG A 271 24.23 17.48 -14.18
N GLY A 272 23.77 16.32 -14.62
CA GLY A 272 23.96 15.07 -13.90
C GLY A 272 24.16 13.89 -14.82
N THR A 273 24.29 12.71 -14.22
CA THR A 273 24.38 11.44 -14.96
C THR A 273 23.12 11.18 -15.79
N LEU A 274 21.97 11.70 -15.35
CA LEU A 274 20.69 11.66 -16.07
C LEU A 274 20.59 12.67 -17.22
N GLY A 275 21.60 13.53 -17.41
CA GLY A 275 21.60 14.57 -18.45
C GLY A 275 21.48 15.99 -17.89
N TRP A 276 21.00 16.91 -18.73
CA TRP A 276 20.93 18.34 -18.43
C TRP A 276 19.47 18.82 -18.33
N LEU A 277 19.15 19.50 -17.23
CA LEU A 277 17.90 20.23 -17.05
C LEU A 277 18.13 21.72 -17.38
N ASP A 278 17.58 22.23 -18.48
CA ASP A 278 17.80 23.62 -18.90
C ASP A 278 16.90 24.62 -18.15
N LYS A 279 16.98 24.65 -16.81
CA LYS A 279 16.19 25.56 -15.97
C LYS A 279 16.46 27.03 -16.30
N ALA A 280 17.72 27.38 -16.54
CA ALA A 280 18.09 28.74 -16.93
C ALA A 280 17.45 29.13 -18.26
N GLY A 281 17.45 28.26 -19.27
CA GLY A 281 16.79 28.50 -20.55
C GLY A 281 15.27 28.57 -20.43
N MET A 282 14.66 27.77 -19.55
CA MET A 282 13.22 27.85 -19.24
C MET A 282 12.85 29.23 -18.71
N ILE A 283 13.58 29.76 -17.73
CA ILE A 283 13.30 31.09 -17.14
C ILE A 283 13.65 32.23 -18.10
N ALA A 284 14.73 32.08 -18.89
CA ALA A 284 15.17 33.08 -19.86
C ALA A 284 14.33 33.14 -21.15
N GLY A 285 13.31 32.29 -21.28
CA GLY A 285 12.39 32.30 -22.42
C GLY A 285 12.89 31.58 -23.68
N ARG A 286 13.93 30.73 -23.58
CA ARG A 286 14.41 29.90 -24.70
C ARG A 286 13.33 28.97 -25.25
N TYR A 287 12.37 28.60 -24.41
CA TYR A 287 11.25 27.71 -24.74
C TYR A 287 9.92 28.46 -24.90
N GLY A 288 9.97 29.76 -25.19
CA GLY A 288 8.82 30.66 -25.15
C GLY A 288 8.78 31.47 -23.85
N THR A 289 8.09 32.60 -23.89
CA THR A 289 7.95 33.48 -22.72
C THR A 289 7.26 32.74 -21.57
N PRO A 290 7.87 32.67 -20.37
CA PRO A 290 7.26 32.01 -19.23
C PRO A 290 5.96 32.70 -18.81
N GLU A 291 4.94 31.90 -18.54
CA GLU A 291 3.66 32.37 -17.99
C GLU A 291 3.73 32.37 -16.46
N SER A 292 3.12 33.36 -15.81
CA SER A 292 3.13 33.48 -14.34
C SER A 292 2.03 32.68 -13.63
N ALA A 293 1.14 32.03 -14.38
CA ALA A 293 0.07 31.21 -13.83
C ALA A 293 -0.39 30.12 -14.81
N LEU A 294 -0.77 28.96 -14.28
CA LEU A 294 -1.45 27.91 -15.02
C LEU A 294 -2.80 28.40 -15.60
N PRO A 295 -3.29 27.79 -16.70
CA PRO A 295 -4.61 28.09 -17.23
C PRO A 295 -5.70 27.86 -16.19
N VAL A 296 -6.76 28.68 -16.22
CA VAL A 296 -7.89 28.56 -15.30
C VAL A 296 -8.79 27.39 -15.69
N GLY A 297 -9.24 26.62 -14.70
CA GLY A 297 -10.21 25.53 -14.85
C GLY A 297 -9.67 24.18 -14.38
N SER A 298 -10.55 23.18 -14.34
CA SER A 298 -10.22 21.81 -13.94
C SER A 298 -9.62 20.96 -15.08
N SER A 299 -9.62 21.48 -16.31
CA SER A 299 -9.05 20.81 -17.48
C SER A 299 -8.23 21.81 -18.28
N ILE A 300 -6.92 21.62 -18.30
CA ILE A 300 -5.97 22.62 -18.79
C ILE A 300 -5.13 22.06 -19.92
N LEU A 301 -4.83 22.90 -20.91
CA LEU A 301 -3.88 22.58 -21.97
C LEU A 301 -2.62 23.40 -21.75
N LEU A 302 -1.48 22.73 -21.57
CA LEU A 302 -0.20 23.41 -21.29
C LEU A 302 0.41 24.03 -22.55
N ASN A 303 0.10 23.50 -23.73
CA ASN A 303 0.45 24.04 -25.05
C ASN A 303 1.95 24.29 -25.29
N GLY A 304 2.80 23.43 -24.74
CA GLY A 304 4.26 23.51 -24.87
C GLY A 304 4.89 24.68 -24.13
N LYS A 305 4.16 25.31 -23.20
CA LYS A 305 4.63 26.48 -22.47
C LYS A 305 5.39 26.13 -21.20
N VAL A 306 6.13 27.11 -20.70
CA VAL A 306 6.75 27.12 -19.38
C VAL A 306 5.91 28.01 -18.46
N TYR A 307 5.58 27.50 -17.27
CA TYR A 307 4.91 28.23 -16.21
C TYR A 307 5.89 28.43 -15.06
N TYR A 308 6.14 29.67 -14.65
CA TYR A 308 7.16 29.99 -13.66
C TYR A 308 6.57 30.68 -12.43
N TYR A 309 6.81 30.07 -11.27
CA TYR A 309 6.42 30.57 -9.96
C TYR A 309 7.68 30.89 -9.15
N THR A 310 7.80 32.12 -8.66
CA THR A 310 8.94 32.59 -7.87
C THR A 310 8.89 32.18 -6.40
N GLY A 311 7.79 31.54 -5.96
CA GLY A 311 7.60 31.04 -4.60
C GLY A 311 6.76 29.77 -4.62
N ASP A 312 6.14 29.47 -3.48
CA ASP A 312 5.39 28.22 -3.30
C ASP A 312 4.16 28.14 -4.22
N LEU A 313 3.85 26.92 -4.67
CA LEU A 313 2.67 26.60 -5.47
C LEU A 313 1.82 25.58 -4.72
N THR A 314 0.51 25.82 -4.66
CA THR A 314 -0.45 24.86 -4.12
C THR A 314 -1.47 24.49 -5.20
N ILE A 315 -1.63 23.20 -5.47
CA ILE A 315 -2.70 22.68 -6.31
C ILE A 315 -3.85 22.24 -5.39
N SER A 316 -4.87 23.08 -5.29
CA SER A 316 -6.01 22.88 -4.38
C SER A 316 -7.23 22.20 -5.01
N SER A 317 -7.25 22.06 -6.33
CA SER A 317 -8.35 21.47 -7.09
C SER A 317 -7.83 20.49 -8.12
N ALA A 318 -8.60 19.44 -8.40
CA ALA A 318 -8.19 18.41 -9.35
C ALA A 318 -7.94 19.01 -10.74
N LEU A 319 -6.86 18.59 -11.39
CA LEU A 319 -6.47 19.06 -12.72
C LEU A 319 -6.36 17.89 -13.69
N THR A 320 -7.05 18.02 -14.82
CA THR A 320 -6.87 17.17 -16.00
C THR A 320 -5.97 17.89 -17.01
N LEU A 321 -4.85 17.26 -17.35
CA LEU A 321 -3.90 17.73 -18.35
C LEU A 321 -4.35 17.25 -19.73
N ASN A 322 -4.89 18.17 -20.50
CA ASN A 322 -5.50 17.90 -21.79
C ASN A 322 -4.48 17.58 -22.87
N LYS A 323 -4.87 16.67 -23.77
CA LYS A 323 -4.14 16.45 -25.01
C LYS A 323 -4.29 17.65 -25.94
N GLY A 324 -3.27 17.90 -26.75
CA GLY A 324 -3.35 18.87 -27.83
C GLY A 324 -4.25 18.39 -28.97
N THR A 325 -4.68 19.30 -29.82
CA THR A 325 -5.33 19.01 -31.11
C THR A 325 -4.66 19.78 -32.23
N GLY A 326 -4.58 19.21 -33.44
CA GLY A 326 -3.94 19.86 -34.58
C GLY A 326 -2.50 20.28 -34.24
N THR A 327 -2.21 21.58 -34.28
CA THR A 327 -0.87 22.14 -33.99
C THR A 327 -0.60 22.39 -32.50
N GLN A 328 -1.59 22.19 -31.62
CA GLN A 328 -1.43 22.40 -30.18
C GLN A 328 -0.56 21.30 -29.58
N LYS A 329 0.29 21.67 -28.62
CA LYS A 329 1.12 20.71 -27.90
C LYS A 329 0.44 20.27 -26.60
N GLY A 330 0.48 18.98 -26.28
CA GLY A 330 0.03 18.47 -24.99
C GLY A 330 1.04 18.67 -23.86
N SER A 331 2.29 18.98 -24.18
CA SER A 331 3.36 19.06 -23.19
C SER A 331 3.45 20.41 -22.48
N GLY A 332 4.13 20.47 -21.34
CA GLY A 332 4.51 21.72 -20.69
C GLY A 332 5.30 21.53 -19.41
N THR A 333 5.95 22.59 -18.95
CA THR A 333 6.82 22.54 -17.77
C THR A 333 6.40 23.60 -16.76
N ILE A 334 6.23 23.19 -15.50
CA ILE A 334 5.97 24.07 -14.37
C ILE A 334 7.26 24.14 -13.55
N VAL A 335 7.76 25.34 -13.34
CA VAL A 335 8.94 25.63 -12.54
C VAL A 335 8.50 26.39 -11.28
N VAL A 336 8.89 25.88 -10.11
CA VAL A 336 8.52 26.42 -8.80
C VAL A 336 9.80 26.69 -8.00
N ASP A 337 10.14 27.96 -7.79
CA ASP A 337 11.25 28.40 -6.92
C ASP A 337 10.83 28.46 -5.44
N GLY A 338 10.09 27.44 -5.01
CA GLY A 338 9.57 27.25 -3.66
C GLY A 338 9.16 25.80 -3.45
N ASN A 339 8.22 25.57 -2.54
CA ASN A 339 7.62 24.25 -2.32
C ASN A 339 6.39 24.05 -3.22
N LEU A 340 6.11 22.80 -3.56
CA LEU A 340 4.90 22.38 -4.25
C LEU A 340 4.01 21.55 -3.31
N ASN A 341 2.82 22.04 -2.99
CA ASN A 341 1.80 21.32 -2.23
C ASN A 341 0.72 20.81 -3.18
N ILE A 342 0.51 19.49 -3.24
CA ILE A 342 -0.50 18.87 -4.10
C ILE A 342 -1.62 18.33 -3.21
N ASN A 343 -2.75 19.04 -3.18
CA ASN A 343 -3.91 18.71 -2.35
C ASN A 343 -5.05 18.05 -3.15
N ALA A 344 -4.88 17.86 -4.46
CA ALA A 344 -5.89 17.27 -5.32
C ALA A 344 -5.27 16.51 -6.50
N ASP A 345 -6.04 15.61 -7.08
CA ASP A 345 -5.60 14.71 -8.15
C ASP A 345 -5.11 15.45 -9.40
N LEU A 346 -4.03 14.92 -9.98
CA LEU A 346 -3.49 15.33 -11.27
C LEU A 346 -3.58 14.14 -12.22
N ALA A 347 -4.27 14.29 -13.34
CA ALA A 347 -4.46 13.21 -14.30
C ALA A 347 -4.20 13.66 -15.74
N TYR A 348 -3.68 12.77 -16.57
CA TYR A 348 -3.69 12.97 -18.01
C TYR A 348 -5.09 12.70 -18.57
N GLN A 349 -5.51 13.49 -19.57
CA GLN A 349 -6.74 13.21 -20.29
C GLN A 349 -6.65 11.82 -20.97
N SER A 350 -7.69 11.01 -20.76
CA SER A 350 -7.80 9.67 -21.34
C SER A 350 -8.11 9.68 -22.84
N GLY A 351 -7.93 8.51 -23.45
CA GLY A 351 -8.29 8.23 -24.83
C GLY A 351 -7.17 8.48 -25.84
N ALA A 352 -7.43 8.10 -27.10
CA ALA A 352 -6.44 8.15 -28.16
C ALA A 352 -5.98 9.59 -28.48
N VAL A 353 -4.71 9.71 -28.87
CA VAL A 353 -4.13 10.95 -29.40
C VAL A 353 -4.52 11.08 -30.87
N SER A 354 -5.01 12.25 -31.27
CA SER A 354 -5.76 12.41 -32.52
C SER A 354 -4.93 12.37 -33.79
N SER A 355 -3.67 12.85 -33.77
CA SER A 355 -2.96 13.16 -35.02
C SER A 355 -1.44 13.23 -34.93
N ARG A 356 -0.87 13.82 -33.87
CA ARG A 356 0.58 14.00 -33.75
C ARG A 356 1.07 13.56 -32.37
N ILE A 357 2.32 13.12 -32.33
CA ILE A 357 2.95 12.68 -31.08
C ILE A 357 3.06 13.81 -30.05
N ASP A 358 3.23 15.06 -30.50
CA ASP A 358 3.29 16.24 -29.64
C ASP A 358 1.93 16.67 -29.08
N ASN A 359 0.83 16.07 -29.56
CA ASN A 359 -0.49 16.22 -28.93
C ASN A 359 -0.62 15.40 -27.64
N LEU A 360 0.26 14.41 -27.39
CA LEU A 360 0.24 13.58 -26.16
C LEU A 360 0.48 14.46 -24.92
N PRO A 361 -0.37 14.43 -23.87
CA PRO A 361 -0.13 15.26 -22.71
C PRO A 361 1.06 14.72 -21.91
N SER A 362 1.93 15.62 -21.47
CA SER A 362 3.19 15.31 -20.78
C SER A 362 3.64 16.51 -19.95
N VAL A 363 3.78 16.37 -18.65
CA VAL A 363 4.10 17.49 -17.76
C VAL A 363 5.37 17.23 -16.94
N ALA A 364 6.15 18.28 -16.73
CA ALA A 364 7.23 18.29 -15.75
C ALA A 364 6.96 19.33 -14.66
N TRP A 365 7.18 18.93 -13.42
CA TRP A 365 7.13 19.76 -12.22
C TRP A 365 8.55 19.87 -11.68
N ILE A 366 9.18 21.03 -11.89
CA ILE A 366 10.56 21.32 -11.47
C ILE A 366 10.53 22.19 -10.23
N VAL A 367 10.85 21.62 -9.07
CA VAL A 367 10.64 22.25 -7.77
C VAL A 367 11.98 22.42 -7.05
N LYS A 368 12.29 23.66 -6.65
CA LYS A 368 13.50 23.96 -5.87
C LYS A 368 13.40 23.50 -4.42
N GLY A 369 12.20 23.58 -3.84
CA GLY A 369 11.91 23.13 -2.49
C GLY A 369 11.38 21.69 -2.46
N ASN A 370 10.54 21.42 -1.47
CA ASN A 370 9.91 20.12 -1.27
C ASN A 370 8.65 19.96 -2.11
N ILE A 371 8.32 18.71 -2.45
CA ILE A 371 7.03 18.32 -3.00
C ILE A 371 6.28 17.55 -1.92
N VAL A 372 5.15 18.10 -1.47
CA VAL A 372 4.29 17.51 -0.45
C VAL A 372 2.96 17.12 -1.09
N ILE A 373 2.67 15.83 -1.10
CA ILE A 373 1.42 15.27 -1.63
C ILE A 373 0.51 14.98 -0.45
N ASN A 374 -0.73 15.44 -0.54
CA ASN A 374 -1.72 15.21 0.50
C ASN A 374 -2.12 13.72 0.54
N PRO A 375 -2.34 13.13 1.73
CA PRO A 375 -2.76 11.73 1.85
C PRO A 375 -4.04 11.39 1.07
N ALA A 376 -4.94 12.36 0.85
CA ALA A 376 -6.19 12.14 0.12
C ALA A 376 -6.03 12.07 -1.42
N VAL A 377 -4.89 12.49 -1.96
CA VAL A 377 -4.61 12.40 -3.41
C VAL A 377 -4.51 10.94 -3.82
N ARG A 378 -5.15 10.55 -4.91
CA ARG A 378 -5.11 9.17 -5.44
C ARG A 378 -4.36 9.09 -6.75
N ASN A 379 -4.32 10.17 -7.52
CA ASN A 379 -3.73 10.17 -8.86
C ASN A 379 -2.77 11.34 -9.03
N LEU A 380 -1.58 11.04 -9.56
CA LEU A 380 -0.60 12.02 -10.01
C LEU A 380 -0.16 11.72 -11.43
N ALA A 381 0.09 12.78 -12.19
CA ALA A 381 0.55 12.70 -13.56
C ALA A 381 1.71 13.68 -13.75
N GLY A 382 2.86 13.18 -14.19
CA GLY A 382 4.02 14.01 -14.50
C GLY A 382 5.37 13.47 -14.10
N VAL A 383 6.41 14.12 -14.60
CA VAL A 383 7.76 14.03 -14.07
C VAL A 383 7.87 15.01 -12.92
N PHE A 384 8.10 14.52 -11.71
CA PHE A 384 8.24 15.33 -10.51
C PHE A 384 9.71 15.36 -10.13
N TYR A 385 10.34 16.53 -10.28
CA TYR A 385 11.71 16.79 -9.91
C TYR A 385 11.75 17.74 -8.72
N SER A 386 12.53 17.40 -7.69
CA SER A 386 12.70 18.20 -6.47
C SER A 386 14.17 18.27 -6.06
N GLU A 387 14.70 19.48 -5.82
CA GLU A 387 15.99 19.63 -5.11
C GLU A 387 15.86 19.37 -3.60
N GLY A 388 14.65 19.15 -3.09
CA GLY A 388 14.34 18.81 -1.71
C GLY A 388 13.85 17.37 -1.57
N THR A 389 12.80 17.21 -0.77
CA THR A 389 12.15 15.92 -0.50
C THR A 389 10.81 15.82 -1.22
N VAL A 390 10.51 14.64 -1.76
CA VAL A 390 9.16 14.23 -2.15
C VAL A 390 8.55 13.44 -1.00
N SER A 391 7.37 13.83 -0.52
CA SER A 391 6.64 13.13 0.55
C SER A 391 5.20 12.84 0.11
N THR A 392 4.75 11.59 0.23
CA THR A 392 3.42 11.14 -0.22
C THR A 392 2.31 11.36 0.80
N GLY A 393 2.69 11.66 2.05
CA GLY A 393 1.80 11.84 3.19
C GLY A 393 1.16 10.53 3.66
N THR A 394 0.63 10.53 4.87
CA THR A 394 -0.23 9.48 5.39
C THR A 394 -1.24 10.05 6.38
N THR A 395 -2.39 9.40 6.49
CA THR A 395 -3.33 9.63 7.60
C THR A 395 -2.91 8.93 8.90
N GLY A 396 -1.88 8.07 8.86
CA GLY A 396 -1.41 7.27 9.98
C GLY A 396 -2.31 6.07 10.30
N SER A 397 -3.28 5.76 9.44
CA SER A 397 -4.18 4.63 9.60
C SER A 397 -4.54 4.00 8.27
N VAL A 398 -4.32 2.69 8.17
CA VAL A 398 -4.74 1.80 7.08
C VAL A 398 -6.20 2.00 6.62
N LEU A 399 -7.11 2.39 7.54
CA LEU A 399 -8.54 2.56 7.25
C LEU A 399 -8.87 3.87 6.53
N SER A 400 -8.06 4.91 6.75
CA SER A 400 -8.27 6.24 6.16
C SER A 400 -7.26 6.57 5.06
N ASP A 401 -6.13 5.87 5.01
CA ASP A 401 -5.18 5.99 3.92
C ASP A 401 -5.75 5.41 2.64
N VAL A 402 -5.32 5.98 1.52
CA VAL A 402 -5.76 5.58 0.19
C VAL A 402 -4.54 5.29 -0.67
N PRO A 403 -4.60 4.38 -1.65
CA PRO A 403 -3.46 4.13 -2.53
C PRO A 403 -3.16 5.35 -3.41
N LEU A 404 -1.89 5.56 -3.72
CA LEU A 404 -1.41 6.59 -4.66
C LEU A 404 -0.94 5.95 -5.96
N ARG A 405 -1.52 6.35 -7.08
CA ARG A 405 -1.06 5.98 -8.42
C ARG A 405 -0.39 7.18 -9.08
N ILE A 406 0.83 7.00 -9.56
CA ILE A 406 1.64 8.02 -10.23
C ILE A 406 1.92 7.56 -11.65
N ASP A 407 1.30 8.22 -12.64
CA ASP A 407 1.66 8.09 -14.05
C ASP A 407 2.84 9.03 -14.34
N GLY A 408 4.07 8.55 -14.09
CA GLY A 408 5.27 9.36 -14.21
C GLY A 408 6.45 8.87 -13.38
N ILE A 409 7.28 9.81 -12.93
CA ILE A 409 8.57 9.53 -12.26
C ILE A 409 8.80 10.54 -11.13
N PHE A 410 9.43 10.09 -10.05
CA PHE A 410 10.03 10.95 -9.04
C PHE A 410 11.55 11.04 -9.21
N ILE A 411 12.08 12.26 -9.15
CA ILE A 411 13.52 12.55 -9.10
C ILE A 411 13.70 13.53 -7.93
N ALA A 412 14.37 13.11 -6.86
CA ALA A 412 14.54 13.98 -5.71
C ALA A 412 15.80 13.65 -4.91
N ASN A 413 16.24 14.59 -4.07
CA ASN A 413 17.29 14.32 -3.08
C ASN A 413 16.85 13.28 -2.04
N ARG A 414 15.55 13.26 -1.72
CA ARG A 414 14.94 12.22 -0.87
C ARG A 414 13.51 11.94 -1.30
N ILE A 415 13.14 10.66 -1.33
CA ILE A 415 11.76 10.22 -1.56
C ILE A 415 11.30 9.48 -0.31
N ASN A 416 10.22 9.97 0.31
CA ASN A 416 9.55 9.32 1.42
C ASN A 416 8.17 8.87 0.94
N LEU A 417 8.04 7.56 0.69
CA LEU A 417 6.76 6.88 0.50
C LEU A 417 6.24 6.53 1.90
N GLN A 418 5.17 7.18 2.32
CA GLN A 418 4.70 7.19 3.71
C GLN A 418 3.37 6.47 3.90
N ARG A 419 2.68 6.09 2.81
CA ARG A 419 1.33 5.56 2.92
C ARG A 419 1.34 4.17 3.52
N VAL A 420 0.35 3.93 4.37
CA VAL A 420 0.16 2.68 5.09
C VAL A 420 -1.05 1.91 4.58
N PHE A 421 -1.62 2.28 3.43
CA PHE A 421 -2.75 1.57 2.83
C PHE A 421 -2.44 0.09 2.64
N ALA A 422 -3.32 -0.79 3.14
CA ALA A 422 -3.24 -2.23 2.93
C ALA A 422 -4.66 -2.81 2.92
N ASP A 423 -4.93 -3.73 1.99
CA ASP A 423 -6.23 -4.38 1.87
C ASP A 423 -6.10 -5.82 1.35
N ALA A 424 -7.24 -6.52 1.27
CA ALA A 424 -7.30 -7.90 0.80
C ALA A 424 -6.98 -8.07 -0.70
N THR A 425 -6.98 -6.99 -1.49
CA THR A 425 -6.52 -7.03 -2.88
C THR A 425 -5.00 -7.03 -2.98
N GLN A 426 -4.32 -6.69 -1.88
CA GLN A 426 -2.87 -6.59 -1.76
C GLN A 426 -2.26 -5.61 -2.77
N GLU A 427 -3.03 -4.62 -3.19
CA GLU A 427 -2.53 -3.55 -4.05
C GLU A 427 -1.51 -2.68 -3.29
N PRO A 428 -0.54 -2.08 -4.00
CA PRO A 428 0.47 -1.24 -3.39
C PRO A 428 -0.14 0.05 -2.83
N SER A 429 0.42 0.52 -1.73
CA SER A 429 0.12 1.80 -1.10
C SER A 429 0.57 2.96 -1.99
N GLU A 430 1.69 2.78 -2.69
CA GLU A 430 2.17 3.68 -3.73
C GLU A 430 2.64 2.91 -4.98
N GLN A 431 2.06 3.25 -6.14
CA GLN A 431 2.42 2.69 -7.43
C GLN A 431 2.93 3.78 -8.37
N ILE A 432 4.20 3.66 -8.78
CA ILE A 432 4.84 4.55 -9.74
C ILE A 432 4.91 3.83 -11.08
N ILE A 433 4.32 4.40 -12.13
CA ILE A 433 4.22 3.81 -13.45
C ILE A 433 4.98 4.67 -14.44
N PHE A 434 6.10 4.15 -14.94
CA PHE A 434 6.80 4.79 -16.04
C PHE A 434 6.09 4.49 -17.37
N ASP A 435 5.33 5.46 -17.88
CA ASP A 435 4.52 5.30 -19.09
C ASP A 435 5.20 5.83 -20.37
N GLY A 436 6.46 6.28 -20.28
CA GLY A 436 7.27 6.74 -21.40
C GLY A 436 6.84 8.08 -22.03
N ARG A 437 5.79 8.76 -21.53
CA ARG A 437 5.31 10.03 -22.13
C ARG A 437 6.36 11.12 -22.14
N ALA A 438 7.15 11.21 -21.06
CA ALA A 438 8.22 12.19 -20.94
C ALA A 438 9.39 11.95 -21.91
N VAL A 439 9.54 10.72 -22.42
CA VAL A 439 10.53 10.38 -23.45
C VAL A 439 9.99 10.68 -24.84
N ILE A 440 8.73 10.33 -25.10
CA ILE A 440 8.09 10.42 -26.40
C ILE A 440 7.68 11.86 -26.75
N ASN A 441 7.16 12.61 -25.77
CA ASN A 441 6.83 14.03 -25.89
C ASN A 441 7.44 14.81 -24.71
N PRO A 442 8.76 15.07 -24.76
CA PRO A 442 9.46 15.68 -23.63
C PRO A 442 8.91 17.08 -23.32
N PRO A 443 8.61 17.38 -22.04
CA PRO A 443 8.31 18.73 -21.61
C PRO A 443 9.45 19.70 -21.98
N PRO A 444 9.15 20.99 -22.24
CA PRO A 444 10.16 22.02 -22.50
C PRO A 444 11.28 22.00 -21.44
N GLY A 445 12.54 21.98 -21.88
CA GLY A 445 13.72 21.94 -20.99
C GLY A 445 14.15 20.55 -20.50
N LEU A 446 13.40 19.47 -20.80
CA LEU A 446 13.72 18.09 -20.36
C LEU A 446 14.19 17.16 -21.50
N ALA A 447 14.34 17.67 -22.72
CA ALA A 447 14.67 16.84 -23.89
C ALA A 447 15.99 16.05 -23.76
N ASP A 448 16.96 16.55 -23.00
CA ASP A 448 18.21 15.83 -22.75
C ASP A 448 18.08 14.80 -21.61
N ILE A 449 17.30 15.10 -20.56
CA ILE A 449 16.99 14.13 -19.50
C ILE A 449 16.20 12.95 -20.07
N ALA A 450 15.28 13.22 -20.99
CA ALA A 450 14.53 12.18 -21.70
C ALA A 450 15.41 11.16 -22.43
N LYS A 451 16.66 11.48 -22.75
CA LYS A 451 17.62 10.54 -23.35
C LYS A 451 18.32 9.65 -22.31
N GLY A 452 18.40 10.11 -21.06
CA GLY A 452 18.98 9.38 -19.93
C GLY A 452 17.95 8.61 -19.09
N LEU A 453 16.65 8.75 -19.38
CA LEU A 453 15.62 7.90 -18.82
C LEU A 453 15.68 6.49 -19.43
N PRO A 454 15.28 5.44 -18.69
CA PRO A 454 15.33 4.07 -19.19
C PRO A 454 14.66 3.97 -20.55
N THR A 455 15.44 3.63 -21.56
CA THR A 455 14.91 3.29 -22.88
C THR A 455 14.73 1.78 -22.94
N LEU A 456 13.78 1.28 -23.74
CA LEU A 456 13.53 -0.16 -23.96
C LEU A 456 14.77 -0.98 -24.42
N ARG A 457 15.95 -0.36 -24.55
CA ARG A 457 17.23 -0.98 -24.89
C ARG A 457 18.06 -1.45 -23.69
N GLU A 458 17.82 -0.96 -22.47
CA GLU A 458 18.64 -1.34 -21.30
C GLU A 458 18.22 -2.67 -20.67
N THR A 459 17.17 -3.33 -21.20
CA THR A 459 16.71 -4.64 -20.74
C THR A 459 17.38 -5.81 -21.47
N ARG A 460 18.67 -5.74 -21.80
CA ARG A 460 19.41 -6.94 -22.20
C ARG A 460 20.57 -7.20 -21.24
N PRO A 461 20.64 -8.40 -20.66
CA PRO A 461 21.68 -8.78 -19.71
C PRO A 461 23.08 -8.66 -20.30
#